data_AF-A0A0N1L376-F1
#
_entry.id   AF-A0A0N1L376-F1
#
_cell.length_a   1.000
_cell.length_b   1.000
_cell.length_c   1.000
_cell.angle_alpha   90.00
_cell.angle_beta   90.00
_cell.angle_gamma   90.00
#
_symmetry.space_group_name_H-M   'P 1'
#
loop_
_entity.id
_entity.type
_entity.pdbx_description
1 polymer ?
#
loop_
_entity_poly.entity_id
_entity_poly.type
_entity_poly.pdbx_seq_one_letter_code
_entity_poly.pdbx_strand_id
1 'polypeptide(L)'
;MLDRTGKAIHPMNNLAADDTAAVLTTLQGLDPVNWAAAWRDAGEKAWQRAETESDPALRRKEYLRAHGFFFLGRFPCPNHPDKLACAARERDAYLAAGALMSPPLARVVVPFDGHAGEGGEVVFYYRRPQGVARPRVVVMWGGVDAWKEQMTAACDLLLARGIATIAMDGPGTGESPVKGTADAERQFLPVFDWAAAQPDLDGAKVGLLGRSFGGYWATKLAHVVPDRVAGAVNWGGGAHFMFQREWIERSRHPDSYLMELVETRMRMLGVDSWEGYIQGFAQLSLLEQGLLDRPSAPLLLVNGRGDSQCPVADIDLLVGHGSPKAVRMFPGGHMGITPQTLPTIVDWLVGAVGAGASA
;
A
#
# COMPACT_ATOMS: atom_id res chain seq x y z
N MET A 1 -16.74 -15.57 0.57
CA MET A 1 -15.29 -15.79 0.28
C MET A 1 -15.06 -16.42 -1.08
N LEU A 2 -15.63 -17.59 -1.40
CA LEU A 2 -15.46 -18.25 -2.72
C LEU A 2 -15.83 -17.36 -3.93
N ASP A 3 -16.89 -16.56 -3.85
CA ASP A 3 -17.24 -15.61 -4.92
C ASP A 3 -16.12 -14.57 -5.18
N ARG A 4 -15.52 -14.02 -4.10
CA ARG A 4 -14.38 -13.09 -4.21
C ARG A 4 -13.16 -13.76 -4.80
N THR A 5 -12.91 -15.01 -4.41
CA THR A 5 -11.83 -15.84 -4.95
C THR A 5 -11.98 -16.05 -6.45
N GLY A 6 -13.16 -16.47 -6.91
CA GLY A 6 -13.43 -16.69 -8.34
C GLY A 6 -13.30 -15.43 -9.20
N LYS A 7 -13.49 -14.26 -8.61
CA LYS A 7 -13.33 -12.94 -9.25
C LYS A 7 -11.96 -12.30 -9.01
N ALA A 8 -11.04 -12.97 -8.32
CA ALA A 8 -9.75 -12.43 -7.90
C ALA A 8 -9.85 -11.03 -7.23
N ILE A 9 -10.83 -10.86 -6.34
CA ILE A 9 -11.06 -9.62 -5.61
C ILE A 9 -10.27 -9.63 -4.32
N HIS A 10 -9.63 -8.50 -3.98
CA HIS A 10 -8.94 -8.30 -2.71
C HIS A 10 -9.80 -8.70 -1.49
N PRO A 11 -9.24 -9.40 -0.49
CA PRO A 11 -7.85 -9.86 -0.37
C PRO A 11 -7.54 -11.21 -1.04
N MET A 12 -8.50 -11.82 -1.74
CA MET A 12 -8.37 -13.18 -2.32
C MET A 12 -7.61 -13.20 -3.66
N ASN A 13 -6.95 -12.11 -4.03
CA ASN A 13 -6.32 -11.93 -5.34
C ASN A 13 -4.84 -12.36 -5.38
N ASN A 14 -4.28 -12.81 -4.26
CA ASN A 14 -2.88 -13.22 -4.11
C ASN A 14 -2.66 -14.75 -4.13
N LEU A 15 -3.74 -15.54 -4.20
CA LEU A 15 -3.71 -17.01 -4.22
C LEU A 15 -4.52 -17.56 -5.39
N ALA A 16 -4.20 -18.80 -5.78
CA ALA A 16 -5.04 -19.55 -6.71
C ALA A 16 -6.41 -19.87 -6.06
N ALA A 17 -7.42 -20.08 -6.91
CA ALA A 17 -8.76 -20.38 -6.42
C ALA A 17 -8.82 -21.67 -5.61
N ASP A 18 -8.12 -22.71 -6.09
CA ASP A 18 -8.06 -24.01 -5.43
C ASP A 18 -7.32 -23.95 -4.09
N ASP A 19 -6.28 -23.12 -3.99
CA ASP A 19 -5.56 -22.89 -2.73
C ASP A 19 -6.46 -22.29 -1.66
N THR A 20 -7.22 -21.27 -2.05
CA THR A 20 -8.20 -20.64 -1.14
C THR A 20 -9.28 -21.64 -0.77
N ALA A 21 -9.86 -22.34 -1.74
CA ALA A 21 -10.92 -23.32 -1.49
C ALA A 21 -10.46 -24.42 -0.52
N ALA A 22 -9.23 -24.91 -0.67
CA ALA A 22 -8.66 -25.94 0.21
C ALA A 22 -8.52 -25.49 1.68
N VAL A 23 -8.20 -24.22 1.94
CA VAL A 23 -8.16 -23.72 3.32
C VAL A 23 -9.58 -23.55 3.87
N LEU A 24 -10.50 -23.04 3.05
CA LEU A 24 -11.89 -22.79 3.45
C LEU A 24 -12.64 -24.07 3.85
N THR A 25 -12.28 -25.26 3.34
CA THR A 25 -12.89 -26.53 3.79
C THR A 25 -12.50 -26.92 5.21
N THR A 26 -11.38 -26.42 5.71
CA THR A 26 -10.87 -26.68 7.06
C THR A 26 -11.12 -25.54 8.05
N LEU A 27 -11.65 -24.41 7.58
CA LEU A 27 -11.83 -23.20 8.38
C LEU A 27 -12.95 -23.40 9.41
N GLN A 28 -12.60 -23.33 10.69
CA GLN A 28 -13.54 -23.58 11.80
C GLN A 28 -14.26 -22.33 12.31
N GLY A 29 -13.73 -21.14 12.01
CA GLY A 29 -14.26 -19.87 12.51
C GLY A 29 -13.55 -18.68 11.87
N LEU A 30 -14.17 -17.50 12.00
CA LEU A 30 -13.60 -16.23 11.56
C LEU A 30 -12.93 -15.46 12.71
N ASP A 31 -12.95 -16.00 13.93
CA ASP A 31 -12.20 -15.42 15.03
C ASP A 31 -10.69 -15.44 14.73
N PRO A 32 -9.90 -14.53 15.32
CA PRO A 32 -8.49 -14.39 14.99
C PRO A 32 -7.66 -15.66 15.17
N VAL A 33 -8.03 -16.56 16.09
CA VAL A 33 -7.29 -17.80 16.37
C VAL A 33 -7.52 -18.81 15.25
N ASN A 34 -8.78 -19.16 15.00
CA ASN A 34 -9.13 -20.15 13.96
C ASN A 34 -8.78 -19.65 12.56
N TRP A 35 -8.99 -18.36 12.29
CA TRP A 35 -8.62 -17.74 11.02
C TRP A 35 -7.12 -17.81 10.78
N ALA A 36 -6.31 -17.28 11.71
CA ALA A 36 -4.87 -17.24 11.54
C ALA A 36 -4.27 -18.66 11.46
N ALA A 37 -4.73 -19.59 12.29
CA ALA A 37 -4.23 -20.97 12.29
C ALA A 37 -4.44 -21.65 10.94
N ALA A 38 -5.64 -21.60 10.36
CA ALA A 38 -5.95 -22.27 9.09
C ALA A 38 -5.05 -21.77 7.95
N TRP A 39 -4.87 -20.45 7.86
CA TRP A 39 -4.02 -19.83 6.85
C TRP A 39 -2.53 -20.04 7.10
N ARG A 40 -2.09 -19.95 8.36
CA ARG A 40 -0.69 -20.20 8.76
C ARG A 40 -0.27 -21.62 8.42
N ASP A 41 -1.09 -22.62 8.73
CA ASP A 41 -0.79 -24.03 8.46
C ASP A 41 -0.64 -24.30 6.96
N ALA A 42 -1.44 -23.65 6.12
CA ALA A 42 -1.29 -23.70 4.67
C ALA A 42 -0.01 -23.00 4.20
N GLY A 43 0.30 -21.83 4.78
CA GLY A 43 1.52 -21.07 4.52
C GLY A 43 2.79 -21.86 4.85
N GLU A 44 2.84 -22.53 6.01
CA GLU A 44 4.01 -23.33 6.40
C GLU A 44 4.22 -24.54 5.48
N LYS A 45 3.14 -25.18 5.01
CA LYS A 45 3.25 -26.25 4.00
C LYS A 45 3.83 -25.74 2.68
N ALA A 46 3.40 -24.56 2.22
CA ALA A 46 3.94 -23.94 1.01
C ALA A 46 5.41 -23.50 1.21
N TRP A 47 5.76 -22.97 2.38
CA TRP A 47 7.15 -22.64 2.74
C TRP A 47 8.04 -23.88 2.68
N GLN A 48 7.63 -24.98 3.32
CA GLN A 48 8.41 -26.24 3.31
C GLN A 48 8.62 -26.78 1.90
N ARG A 49 7.62 -26.66 1.01
CA ARG A 49 7.79 -27.02 -0.41
C ARG A 49 8.84 -26.15 -1.08
N ALA A 50 8.83 -24.85 -0.84
CA ALA A 50 9.83 -23.93 -1.38
C ALA A 50 11.26 -24.30 -0.93
N GLU A 51 11.46 -24.65 0.35
CA GLU A 51 12.77 -25.07 0.88
C GLU A 51 13.34 -26.31 0.18
N THR A 52 12.45 -27.25 -0.20
CA THR A 52 12.85 -28.48 -0.89
C THR A 52 12.90 -28.38 -2.42
N GLU A 53 12.35 -27.32 -3.00
CA GLU A 53 12.30 -27.13 -4.45
C GLU A 53 13.66 -26.69 -4.99
N SER A 54 14.18 -27.34 -6.02
CA SER A 54 15.50 -27.05 -6.59
C SER A 54 15.46 -26.03 -7.72
N ASP A 55 14.36 -25.93 -8.47
CA ASP A 55 14.19 -24.96 -9.55
C ASP A 55 13.92 -23.56 -8.97
N PRO A 56 14.75 -22.53 -9.27
CA PRO A 56 14.59 -21.21 -8.68
C PRO A 56 13.25 -20.53 -8.99
N ALA A 57 12.67 -20.77 -10.18
CA ALA A 57 11.40 -20.16 -10.56
C ALA A 57 10.23 -20.82 -9.83
N LEU A 58 10.24 -22.15 -9.70
CA LEU A 58 9.25 -22.89 -8.91
C LEU A 58 9.39 -22.59 -7.42
N ARG A 59 10.62 -22.53 -6.88
CA ARG A 59 10.90 -22.14 -5.50
C ARG A 59 10.33 -20.76 -5.18
N ARG A 60 10.56 -19.77 -6.06
CA ARG A 60 9.96 -18.43 -5.92
C ARG A 60 8.43 -18.49 -5.90
N LYS A 61 7.84 -19.28 -6.79
CA LYS A 61 6.38 -19.44 -6.86
C LYS A 61 5.81 -20.00 -5.55
N GLU A 62 6.44 -21.01 -4.96
CA GLU A 62 6.00 -21.57 -3.68
C GLU A 62 6.21 -20.58 -2.51
N TYR A 63 7.28 -19.78 -2.49
CA TYR A 63 7.40 -18.69 -1.52
C TYR A 63 6.30 -17.63 -1.69
N LEU A 64 5.96 -17.24 -2.92
CA LEU A 64 4.85 -16.31 -3.17
C LEU A 64 3.48 -16.89 -2.77
N ARG A 65 3.31 -18.20 -2.91
CA ARG A 65 2.14 -18.92 -2.44
C ARG A 65 2.07 -18.95 -0.91
N ALA A 66 3.19 -19.22 -0.23
CA ALA A 66 3.30 -19.12 1.23
C ALA A 66 2.99 -17.69 1.70
N HIS A 67 3.57 -16.69 1.05
CA HIS A 67 3.25 -15.27 1.28
C HIS A 67 1.75 -15.00 1.16
N GLY A 68 1.07 -15.48 0.11
CA GLY A 68 -0.37 -15.29 -0.07
C GLY A 68 -1.20 -15.92 1.06
N PHE A 69 -0.82 -17.09 1.55
CA PHE A 69 -1.48 -17.71 2.70
C PHE A 69 -1.26 -16.92 3.99
N PHE A 70 -0.02 -16.55 4.30
CA PHE A 70 0.28 -15.75 5.49
C PHE A 70 -0.35 -14.35 5.45
N PHE A 71 -0.42 -13.73 4.27
CA PHE A 71 -1.17 -12.51 4.03
C PHE A 71 -2.64 -12.65 4.44
N LEU A 72 -3.31 -13.72 4.00
CA LEU A 72 -4.68 -13.97 4.44
C LEU A 72 -4.75 -14.25 5.94
N GLY A 73 -3.79 -14.99 6.51
CA GLY A 73 -3.73 -15.24 7.95
C GLY A 73 -3.64 -13.98 8.80
N ARG A 74 -2.92 -12.95 8.35
CA ARG A 74 -2.84 -11.66 9.05
C ARG A 74 -3.93 -10.64 8.65
N PHE A 75 -4.67 -10.91 7.58
CA PHE A 75 -5.68 -9.98 7.05
C PHE A 75 -6.81 -9.72 8.07
N PRO A 76 -7.39 -8.51 8.11
CA PRO A 76 -6.92 -7.28 7.44
C PRO A 76 -5.72 -6.65 8.13
N CYS A 77 -5.62 -6.82 9.45
CA CYS A 77 -4.49 -6.38 10.25
C CYS A 77 -4.17 -7.37 11.38
N PRO A 78 -2.92 -7.37 11.89
CA PRO A 78 -2.52 -8.26 12.98
C PRO A 78 -3.02 -7.75 14.34
N ASN A 79 -4.33 -7.81 14.57
CA ASN A 79 -5.02 -7.45 15.82
C ASN A 79 -5.01 -8.57 16.89
N HIS A 80 -4.33 -9.69 16.65
CA HIS A 80 -4.16 -10.81 17.58
C HIS A 80 -2.73 -11.39 17.44
N PRO A 81 -2.11 -11.96 18.51
CA PRO A 81 -0.79 -12.59 18.41
C PRO A 81 -0.63 -13.60 17.28
N ASP A 82 -1.64 -14.44 17.02
CA ASP A 82 -1.59 -15.39 15.89
C ASP A 82 -1.57 -14.70 14.52
N LYS A 83 -2.32 -13.61 14.36
CA LYS A 83 -2.31 -12.80 13.13
C LYS A 83 -0.99 -12.03 13.00
N LEU A 84 -0.38 -11.63 14.12
CA LEU A 84 0.96 -11.03 14.15
C LEU A 84 2.05 -12.02 13.72
N ALA A 85 1.95 -13.27 14.15
CA ALA A 85 2.84 -14.33 13.68
C ALA A 85 2.70 -14.54 12.16
N CYS A 86 1.48 -14.52 11.63
CA CYS A 86 1.25 -14.55 10.18
C CYS A 86 1.88 -13.35 9.46
N ALA A 87 1.79 -12.14 10.03
CA ALA A 87 2.39 -10.95 9.44
C ALA A 87 3.93 -11.06 9.34
N ALA A 88 4.58 -11.60 10.37
CA ALA A 88 6.02 -11.87 10.34
C ALA A 88 6.38 -12.88 9.24
N ARG A 89 5.64 -13.99 9.17
CA ARG A 89 5.88 -15.05 8.17
C ARG A 89 5.56 -14.62 6.74
N GLU A 90 4.56 -13.77 6.55
CA GLU A 90 4.26 -13.16 5.25
C GLU A 90 5.45 -12.36 4.74
N ARG A 91 6.03 -11.51 5.60
CA ARG A 91 7.22 -10.71 5.28
C ARG A 91 8.41 -11.61 4.94
N ASP A 92 8.67 -12.62 5.76
CA ASP A 92 9.77 -13.56 5.54
C ASP A 92 9.61 -14.28 4.18
N ALA A 93 8.39 -14.72 3.86
CA ALA A 93 8.09 -15.42 2.60
C ALA A 93 8.24 -14.50 1.39
N TYR A 94 7.81 -13.24 1.54
CA TYR A 94 7.98 -12.24 0.51
C TYR A 94 9.47 -11.90 0.26
N LEU A 95 10.28 -11.77 1.32
CA LEU A 95 11.72 -11.54 1.21
C LEU A 95 12.43 -12.72 0.55
N ALA A 96 12.08 -13.96 0.93
CA ALA A 96 12.62 -15.17 0.30
C ALA A 96 12.27 -15.25 -1.20
N ALA A 97 11.03 -14.93 -1.57
CA ALA A 97 10.64 -14.80 -2.98
C ALA A 97 11.38 -13.65 -3.68
N GLY A 98 11.52 -12.52 -3.01
CA GLY A 98 12.16 -11.29 -3.49
C GLY A 98 13.63 -11.49 -3.85
N ALA A 99 14.35 -12.30 -3.08
CA ALA A 99 15.73 -12.69 -3.38
C ALA A 99 15.87 -13.47 -4.69
N LEU A 100 14.80 -14.10 -5.17
CA LEU A 100 14.73 -14.88 -6.42
C LEU A 100 14.08 -14.10 -7.58
N MET A 101 13.75 -12.81 -7.38
CA MET A 101 13.26 -11.94 -8.45
C MET A 101 14.40 -11.48 -9.36
N SER A 102 14.04 -11.06 -10.57
CA SER A 102 14.97 -10.41 -11.52
C SER A 102 14.37 -9.06 -11.90
N PRO A 103 14.96 -7.92 -11.49
CA PRO A 103 16.06 -7.78 -10.52
C PRO A 103 15.63 -8.24 -9.11
N PRO A 104 16.59 -8.69 -8.25
CA PRO A 104 16.29 -9.09 -6.88
C PRO A 104 15.83 -7.90 -6.05
N LEU A 105 14.99 -8.18 -5.06
CA LEU A 105 14.50 -7.20 -4.11
C LEU A 105 15.55 -6.95 -3.02
N ALA A 106 15.86 -5.67 -2.77
CA ALA A 106 16.70 -5.24 -1.66
C ALA A 106 15.83 -4.71 -0.53
N ARG A 107 16.06 -5.19 0.71
CA ARG A 107 15.50 -4.59 1.93
C ARG A 107 16.46 -3.52 2.43
N VAL A 108 16.00 -2.28 2.51
CA VAL A 108 16.79 -1.12 2.95
C VAL A 108 16.21 -0.59 4.25
N VAL A 109 17.10 -0.17 5.15
CA VAL A 109 16.77 0.43 6.44
C VAL A 109 17.48 1.78 6.49
N VAL A 110 16.74 2.84 6.82
CA VAL A 110 17.30 4.19 6.98
C VAL A 110 16.95 4.74 8.37
N PRO A 111 17.82 5.55 8.98
CA PRO A 111 17.53 6.21 10.24
C PRO A 111 16.29 7.10 10.13
N PHE A 112 15.54 7.18 11.23
CA PHE A 112 14.38 8.03 11.35
C PHE A 112 14.33 8.66 12.73
N ASP A 113 14.20 9.98 12.75
CA ASP A 113 14.12 10.75 13.99
C ASP A 113 12.69 10.67 14.55
N GLY A 114 12.39 9.55 15.21
CA GLY A 114 11.09 9.30 15.84
C GLY A 114 10.85 10.18 17.07
N HIS A 115 9.61 10.62 17.29
CA HIS A 115 9.27 11.23 18.57
C HIS A 115 9.27 10.16 19.68
N ALA A 116 9.16 10.58 20.93
CA ALA A 116 9.10 9.66 22.05
C ALA A 116 7.98 8.62 21.89
N GLY A 117 8.34 7.33 21.90
CA GLY A 117 7.40 6.21 21.73
C GLY A 117 7.25 5.70 20.29
N GLU A 118 7.89 6.34 19.32
CA GLU A 118 7.92 5.90 17.92
C GLU A 118 9.21 5.14 17.59
N GLY A 119 9.23 4.45 16.45
CA GLY A 119 10.41 3.74 15.96
C GLY A 119 11.53 4.68 15.51
N GLY A 120 12.77 4.17 15.45
CA GLY A 120 13.96 4.93 15.04
C GLY A 120 14.43 4.68 13.61
N GLU A 121 13.68 3.90 12.82
CA GLU A 121 14.09 3.47 11.48
C GLU A 121 12.88 3.36 10.55
N VAL A 122 13.09 3.63 9.26
CA VAL A 122 12.12 3.34 8.19
C VAL A 122 12.67 2.21 7.34
N VAL A 123 11.83 1.19 7.11
CA VAL A 123 12.16 0.02 6.30
C VAL A 123 11.39 0.06 4.98
N PHE A 124 12.09 -0.17 3.87
CA PHE A 124 11.47 -0.24 2.55
C PHE A 124 12.15 -1.26 1.64
N TYR A 125 11.45 -1.60 0.56
CA TYR A 125 11.93 -2.51 -0.47
C TYR A 125 12.28 -1.75 -1.73
N TYR A 126 13.49 -1.97 -2.23
CA TYR A 126 14.03 -1.30 -3.39
C TYR A 126 14.32 -2.32 -4.51
N ARG A 127 13.93 -1.95 -5.74
CA ARG A 127 14.31 -2.68 -6.96
C ARG A 127 14.73 -1.69 -8.04
N ARG A 128 15.83 -2.01 -8.72
CA ARG A 128 16.41 -1.19 -9.80
C ARG A 128 16.28 -1.90 -11.15
N PRO A 129 15.73 -1.27 -12.20
CA PRO A 129 15.60 -1.88 -13.51
C PRO A 129 16.98 -2.17 -14.12
N GLN A 130 17.05 -3.24 -14.92
CA GLN A 130 18.26 -3.58 -15.66
C GLN A 130 18.44 -2.65 -16.86
N GLY A 131 19.69 -2.35 -17.23
CA GLY A 131 20.00 -1.58 -18.43
C GLY A 131 19.75 -0.07 -18.35
N VAL A 132 19.37 0.47 -17.18
CA VAL A 132 19.19 1.92 -16.98
C VAL A 132 20.26 2.44 -16.02
N ALA A 133 21.09 3.37 -16.50
CA ALA A 133 22.24 3.87 -15.76
C ALA A 133 21.82 4.65 -14.50
N ARG A 134 20.87 5.58 -14.64
CA ARG A 134 20.31 6.39 -13.55
C ARG A 134 18.78 6.46 -13.66
N PRO A 135 18.07 5.39 -13.28
CA PRO A 135 16.62 5.37 -13.39
C PRO A 135 15.99 6.41 -12.45
N ARG A 136 14.87 6.98 -12.90
CA ARG A 136 13.94 7.72 -12.05
C ARG A 136 13.33 6.78 -11.00
N VAL A 137 12.81 7.35 -9.92
CA VAL A 137 12.31 6.57 -8.78
C VAL A 137 10.83 6.84 -8.56
N VAL A 138 10.04 5.78 -8.35
CA VAL A 138 8.68 5.86 -7.83
C VAL A 138 8.63 5.19 -6.45
N VAL A 139 8.16 5.95 -5.47
CA VAL A 139 7.87 5.48 -4.11
C VAL A 139 6.39 5.15 -4.02
N MET A 140 6.06 3.98 -3.47
CA MET A 140 4.69 3.49 -3.42
C MET A 140 4.37 2.80 -2.09
N TRP A 141 3.10 2.87 -1.71
CA TRP A 141 2.57 2.27 -0.50
C TRP A 141 1.09 1.93 -0.66
N GLY A 142 0.62 1.05 0.21
CA GLY A 142 -0.76 0.61 0.20
C GLY A 142 -1.70 1.41 1.09
N GLY A 143 -2.87 0.82 1.33
CA GLY A 143 -3.86 1.32 2.28
C GLY A 143 -3.59 0.78 3.68
N VAL A 144 -4.66 0.55 4.44
CA VAL A 144 -4.55 0.09 5.83
C VAL A 144 -4.23 -1.41 5.96
N ASP A 145 -4.50 -2.20 4.91
CA ASP A 145 -4.36 -3.66 4.86
C ASP A 145 -3.42 -4.18 3.77
N ALA A 146 -3.14 -3.40 2.73
CA ALA A 146 -2.13 -3.70 1.73
C ALA A 146 -0.83 -2.99 2.14
N TRP A 147 0.24 -3.75 2.32
CA TRP A 147 1.54 -3.24 2.76
C TRP A 147 2.54 -3.27 1.59
N LYS A 148 3.81 -2.96 1.84
CA LYS A 148 4.85 -2.93 0.80
C LYS A 148 4.98 -4.24 0.01
N GLU A 149 4.67 -5.38 0.62
CA GLU A 149 4.67 -6.71 -0.01
C GLU A 149 3.58 -6.86 -1.09
N GLN A 150 2.48 -6.08 -1.02
CA GLN A 150 1.39 -6.11 -2.01
C GLN A 150 1.59 -5.15 -3.19
N MET A 151 2.78 -4.55 -3.33
CA MET A 151 3.08 -3.60 -4.41
C MET A 151 3.68 -4.23 -5.67
N THR A 152 3.92 -5.56 -5.66
CA THR A 152 4.61 -6.30 -6.73
C THR A 152 4.13 -5.96 -8.15
N ALA A 153 2.82 -5.96 -8.39
CA ALA A 153 2.29 -5.70 -9.73
C ALA A 153 2.60 -4.28 -10.24
N ALA A 154 2.54 -3.27 -9.36
CA ALA A 154 2.93 -1.91 -9.72
C ALA A 154 4.44 -1.80 -9.90
N CYS A 155 5.22 -2.45 -9.02
CA CYS A 155 6.67 -2.52 -9.15
C CYS A 155 7.09 -3.11 -10.50
N ASP A 156 6.54 -4.26 -10.90
CA ASP A 156 6.93 -4.94 -12.14
C ASP A 156 6.60 -4.11 -13.39
N LEU A 157 5.44 -3.44 -13.41
CA LEU A 157 5.07 -2.55 -14.52
C LEU A 157 6.01 -1.34 -14.62
N LEU A 158 6.42 -0.75 -13.49
CA LEU A 158 7.34 0.39 -13.48
C LEU A 158 8.77 -0.03 -13.85
N LEU A 159 9.25 -1.16 -13.33
CA LEU A 159 10.55 -1.73 -13.68
C LEU A 159 10.65 -2.03 -15.18
N ALA A 160 9.59 -2.59 -15.78
CA ALA A 160 9.51 -2.83 -17.22
C ALA A 160 9.56 -1.54 -18.06
N ARG A 161 9.31 -0.38 -17.44
CA ARG A 161 9.40 0.95 -18.06
C ARG A 161 10.68 1.71 -17.69
N GLY A 162 11.66 1.02 -17.11
CA GLY A 162 12.96 1.60 -16.76
C GLY A 162 12.92 2.51 -15.53
N ILE A 163 11.92 2.34 -14.66
CA ILE A 163 11.75 3.11 -13.42
C ILE A 163 12.14 2.25 -12.23
N ALA A 164 12.98 2.78 -11.33
CA ALA A 164 13.29 2.16 -10.05
C ALA A 164 12.13 2.31 -9.08
N THR A 165 11.93 1.30 -8.24
CA THR A 165 10.74 1.22 -7.38
C THR A 165 11.14 1.10 -5.93
N ILE A 166 10.49 1.89 -5.08
CA ILE A 166 10.57 1.80 -3.63
C ILE A 166 9.17 1.49 -3.10
N ALA A 167 8.97 0.33 -2.49
CA ALA A 167 7.74 -0.02 -1.79
C ALA A 167 7.96 0.10 -0.28
N MET A 168 7.10 0.86 0.40
CA MET A 168 7.18 1.08 1.84
C MET A 168 5.79 1.00 2.50
N ASP A 169 5.78 0.92 3.83
CA ASP A 169 4.55 0.88 4.60
C ASP A 169 4.05 2.30 4.91
N GLY A 170 2.74 2.51 4.83
CA GLY A 170 2.11 3.77 5.22
C GLY A 170 2.06 3.94 6.75
N PRO A 171 1.88 5.16 7.27
CA PRO A 171 1.77 5.42 8.70
C PRO A 171 0.76 4.48 9.37
N GLY A 172 1.18 3.84 10.46
CA GLY A 172 0.35 2.91 11.24
C GLY A 172 0.24 1.49 10.69
N THR A 173 0.91 1.17 9.58
CA THR A 173 0.82 -0.13 8.90
C THR A 173 2.18 -0.85 8.85
N GLY A 174 2.18 -2.17 8.70
CA GLY A 174 3.40 -2.96 8.51
C GLY A 174 4.54 -2.65 9.49
N GLU A 175 5.71 -2.32 8.95
CA GLU A 175 6.92 -1.92 9.68
C GLU A 175 7.04 -0.39 9.85
N SER A 176 5.97 0.38 9.66
CA SER A 176 5.94 1.83 9.89
C SER A 176 6.37 2.19 11.32
N PRO A 177 7.34 3.11 11.51
CA PRO A 177 7.76 3.55 12.84
C PRO A 177 6.74 4.46 13.53
N VAL A 178 5.77 5.01 12.80
CA VAL A 178 4.78 5.96 13.31
C VAL A 178 3.35 5.44 13.17
N LYS A 179 2.42 6.06 13.91
CA LYS A 179 0.96 5.89 13.73
C LYS A 179 0.41 6.90 12.73
N GLY A 180 -0.84 6.72 12.31
CA GLY A 180 -1.53 7.66 11.43
C GLY A 180 -1.90 8.97 12.12
N THR A 181 -0.92 9.83 12.40
CA THR A 181 -1.09 11.16 13.02
C THR A 181 -1.01 12.29 11.99
N ALA A 182 -1.39 13.50 12.39
CA ALA A 182 -1.39 14.66 11.50
C ALA A 182 0.02 15.13 11.05
N ASP A 183 1.11 14.58 11.56
CA ASP A 183 2.50 14.89 11.16
C ASP A 183 3.26 13.67 10.58
N ALA A 184 2.58 12.52 10.44
CA ALA A 184 3.22 11.27 10.10
C ALA A 184 3.83 11.21 8.68
N GLU A 185 3.58 12.21 7.81
CA GLU A 185 4.28 12.35 6.52
C GLU A 185 5.81 12.43 6.67
N ARG A 186 6.30 12.78 7.87
CA ARG A 186 7.72 12.81 8.21
C ARG A 186 8.44 11.47 7.97
N GLN A 187 7.75 10.32 8.05
CA GLN A 187 8.37 9.02 7.80
C GLN A 187 8.82 8.82 6.33
N PHE A 188 8.22 9.55 5.39
CA PHE A 188 8.53 9.39 3.96
C PHE A 188 9.80 10.16 3.58
N LEU A 189 10.16 11.20 4.35
CA LEU A 189 11.26 12.10 4.01
C LEU A 189 12.64 11.42 4.00
N PRO A 190 13.01 10.56 4.98
CA PRO A 190 14.28 9.82 4.92
C PRO A 190 14.40 8.90 3.70
N VAL A 191 13.27 8.38 3.20
CA VAL A 191 13.25 7.56 1.98
C VAL A 191 13.55 8.41 0.75
N PHE A 192 13.01 9.63 0.70
CA PHE A 192 13.32 10.57 -0.38
C PHE A 192 14.78 11.05 -0.30
N ASP A 193 15.31 11.26 0.91
CA ASP A 193 16.71 11.63 1.12
C ASP A 193 17.64 10.52 0.65
N TRP A 194 17.32 9.26 1.00
CA TRP A 194 18.05 8.09 0.53
C TRP A 194 18.04 7.99 -0.99
N ALA A 195 16.89 8.14 -1.63
CA ALA A 195 16.77 8.08 -3.10
C ALA A 195 17.59 9.18 -3.79
N ALA A 196 17.59 10.41 -3.26
CA ALA A 196 18.37 11.52 -3.78
C ALA A 196 19.88 11.34 -3.59
N ALA A 197 20.30 10.64 -2.53
CA ALA A 197 21.70 10.38 -2.22
C ALA A 197 22.33 9.24 -3.04
N GLN A 198 21.52 8.39 -3.71
CA GLN A 198 22.06 7.28 -4.49
C GLN A 198 22.71 7.80 -5.79
N PRO A 199 24.02 7.57 -6.01
CA PRO A 199 24.72 8.09 -7.19
C PRO A 199 24.25 7.44 -8.50
N ASP A 200 23.67 6.25 -8.40
CA ASP A 200 23.15 5.46 -9.51
C ASP A 200 21.63 5.63 -9.71
N LEU A 201 21.00 6.60 -9.04
CA LEU A 201 19.61 6.99 -9.25
C LEU A 201 19.50 8.44 -9.76
N ASP A 202 18.38 8.72 -10.40
CA ASP A 202 17.88 10.08 -10.61
C ASP A 202 16.70 10.32 -9.64
N GLY A 203 17.05 10.32 -8.35
CA GLY A 203 16.10 10.32 -7.23
C GLY A 203 15.85 11.70 -6.59
N ALA A 204 16.35 12.80 -7.17
CA ALA A 204 16.17 14.14 -6.61
C ALA A 204 14.70 14.57 -6.52
N LYS A 205 13.88 14.13 -7.48
CA LYS A 205 12.41 14.19 -7.43
C LYS A 205 11.84 12.81 -7.71
N VAL A 206 10.96 12.35 -6.84
CA VAL A 206 10.36 11.01 -6.94
C VAL A 206 8.91 11.09 -7.40
N GLY A 207 8.43 10.05 -8.08
CA GLY A 207 6.99 9.83 -8.28
C GLY A 207 6.38 9.15 -7.06
N LEU A 208 5.11 9.41 -6.76
CA LEU A 208 4.39 8.83 -5.63
C LEU A 208 3.16 8.04 -6.09
N LEU A 209 2.98 6.83 -5.57
CA LEU A 209 1.78 6.03 -5.77
C LEU A 209 1.20 5.59 -4.41
N GLY A 210 0.13 6.26 -3.99
CA GLY A 210 -0.63 5.89 -2.80
C GLY A 210 -1.92 5.16 -3.16
N ARG A 211 -2.08 3.91 -2.70
CA ARG A 211 -3.28 3.08 -2.94
C ARG A 211 -4.26 3.14 -1.78
N SER A 212 -5.56 3.22 -2.05
CA SER A 212 -6.62 3.30 -1.04
C SER A 212 -6.32 4.44 -0.06
N PHE A 213 -6.31 4.19 1.26
CA PHE A 213 -5.89 5.16 2.27
C PHE A 213 -4.51 5.77 2.00
N GLY A 214 -3.60 5.06 1.32
CA GLY A 214 -2.32 5.59 0.88
C GLY A 214 -2.44 6.83 -0.02
N GLY A 215 -3.55 6.98 -0.76
CA GLY A 215 -3.81 8.15 -1.59
C GLY A 215 -3.94 9.46 -0.81
N TYR A 216 -4.36 9.39 0.46
CA TYR A 216 -4.34 10.54 1.38
C TYR A 216 -2.90 11.02 1.59
N TRP A 217 -1.97 10.10 1.90
CA TRP A 217 -0.56 10.44 2.10
C TRP A 217 0.09 10.97 0.83
N ALA A 218 -0.26 10.43 -0.34
CA ALA A 218 0.27 10.91 -1.63
C ALA A 218 -0.21 12.34 -1.92
N THR A 219 -1.48 12.63 -1.62
CA THR A 219 -2.04 13.98 -1.72
C THR A 219 -1.33 14.93 -0.75
N LYS A 220 -1.17 14.52 0.51
CA LYS A 220 -0.51 15.33 1.53
C LYS A 220 0.92 15.69 1.13
N LEU A 221 1.73 14.70 0.76
CA LEU A 221 3.12 14.89 0.34
C LEU A 221 3.23 15.79 -0.89
N ALA A 222 2.28 15.71 -1.83
CA ALA A 222 2.25 16.60 -2.99
C ALA A 222 2.10 18.09 -2.61
N HIS A 223 1.44 18.40 -1.48
CA HIS A 223 1.30 19.76 -0.96
C HIS A 223 2.40 20.17 0.04
N VAL A 224 2.92 19.22 0.83
CA VAL A 224 3.91 19.51 1.89
C VAL A 224 5.34 19.62 1.33
N VAL A 225 5.69 18.79 0.35
CA VAL A 225 7.03 18.78 -0.28
C VAL A 225 6.96 18.81 -1.81
N PRO A 226 6.24 19.77 -2.41
CA PRO A 226 5.99 19.80 -3.86
C PRO A 226 7.28 19.79 -4.70
N ASP A 227 8.35 20.41 -4.20
CA ASP A 227 9.63 20.47 -4.90
C ASP A 227 10.37 19.13 -4.98
N ARG A 228 10.02 18.16 -4.12
CA ARG A 228 10.61 16.81 -4.07
C ARG A 228 9.80 15.77 -4.85
N VAL A 229 8.63 16.15 -5.36
CA VAL A 229 7.68 15.24 -5.98
C VAL A 229 7.52 15.59 -7.46
N ALA A 230 7.87 14.65 -8.34
CA ALA A 230 7.71 14.82 -9.79
C ALA A 230 6.25 14.62 -10.22
N GLY A 231 5.53 13.73 -9.54
CA GLY A 231 4.10 13.54 -9.69
C GLY A 231 3.58 12.58 -8.63
N ALA A 232 2.36 12.81 -8.15
CA ALA A 232 1.70 11.98 -7.16
C ALA A 232 0.40 11.41 -7.70
N VAL A 233 0.08 10.19 -7.26
CA VAL A 233 -1.20 9.53 -7.56
C VAL A 233 -1.91 9.27 -6.24
N ASN A 234 -3.06 9.93 -6.09
CA ASN A 234 -4.06 9.52 -5.12
C ASN A 234 -4.96 8.48 -5.80
N TRP A 235 -4.75 7.21 -5.49
CA TRP A 235 -5.57 6.12 -6.02
C TRP A 235 -6.57 5.63 -4.96
N GLY A 236 -7.72 6.29 -4.89
CA GLY A 236 -8.83 5.92 -4.01
C GLY A 236 -8.68 6.34 -2.55
N GLY A 237 -7.95 7.43 -2.26
CA GLY A 237 -7.80 7.99 -0.92
C GLY A 237 -8.66 9.23 -0.69
N GLY A 238 -9.17 9.40 0.54
CA GLY A 238 -9.92 10.58 0.96
C GLY A 238 -9.04 11.80 1.27
N ALA A 239 -9.70 12.94 1.51
CA ALA A 239 -9.03 14.22 1.80
C ALA A 239 -9.68 15.00 2.95
N HIS A 240 -11.01 14.99 3.06
CA HIS A 240 -11.73 15.67 4.14
C HIS A 240 -13.01 14.91 4.51
N PHE A 241 -13.91 14.66 3.55
CA PHE A 241 -15.21 14.06 3.82
C PHE A 241 -15.10 12.63 4.36
N MET A 242 -14.08 11.87 3.93
CA MET A 242 -13.76 10.55 4.49
C MET A 242 -13.56 10.58 6.02
N PHE A 243 -13.06 11.70 6.53
CA PHE A 243 -12.68 11.89 7.93
C PHE A 243 -13.80 12.49 8.79
N GLN A 244 -14.95 12.80 8.18
CA GLN A 244 -16.10 13.35 8.90
C GLN A 244 -16.90 12.23 9.57
N ARG A 245 -17.42 12.51 10.77
CA ARG A 245 -18.18 11.55 11.58
C ARG A 245 -19.29 10.86 10.78
N GLU A 246 -20.05 11.63 10.02
CA GLU A 246 -21.16 11.10 9.20
C GLU A 246 -20.67 10.04 8.19
N TRP A 247 -19.56 10.29 7.50
CA TRP A 247 -18.99 9.31 6.56
C TRP A 247 -18.45 8.10 7.31
N ILE A 248 -17.73 8.32 8.41
CA ILE A 248 -17.16 7.24 9.23
C ILE A 248 -18.26 6.29 9.74
N GLU A 249 -19.40 6.83 10.17
CA GLU A 249 -20.58 6.06 10.59
C GLU A 249 -21.22 5.30 9.43
N ARG A 250 -21.35 5.92 8.26
CA ARG A 250 -21.88 5.28 7.05
C ARG A 250 -20.98 4.19 6.49
N SER A 251 -19.66 4.36 6.55
CA SER A 251 -18.68 3.50 5.88
C SER A 251 -18.13 2.37 6.77
N ARG A 252 -18.82 2.00 7.86
CA ARG A 252 -18.32 0.97 8.81
C ARG A 252 -18.28 -0.43 8.21
N HIS A 253 -19.30 -0.77 7.42
CA HIS A 253 -19.49 -2.12 6.88
C HIS A 253 -19.70 -2.10 5.36
N PRO A 254 -18.73 -1.60 4.58
CA PRO A 254 -18.88 -1.57 3.13
C PRO A 254 -18.74 -3.00 2.58
N ASP A 255 -19.68 -3.44 1.75
CA ASP A 255 -19.69 -4.78 1.15
C ASP A 255 -18.39 -5.12 0.39
N SER A 256 -17.65 -4.09 -0.02
CA SER A 256 -16.35 -4.19 -0.70
C SER A 256 -15.20 -4.63 0.22
N TYR A 257 -15.32 -4.52 1.54
CA TYR A 257 -14.31 -4.89 2.52
C TYR A 257 -14.67 -6.20 3.22
N LEU A 258 -13.73 -7.14 3.32
CA LEU A 258 -14.06 -8.51 3.73
C LEU A 258 -14.45 -8.62 5.22
N MET A 259 -13.71 -7.97 6.11
CA MET A 259 -13.93 -8.00 7.56
C MET A 259 -13.16 -6.87 8.26
N GLU A 260 -13.55 -6.49 9.47
CA GLU A 260 -12.75 -5.69 10.41
C GLU A 260 -12.14 -4.35 9.90
N LEU A 261 -12.87 -3.58 9.06
CA LEU A 261 -12.37 -2.30 8.53
C LEU A 261 -12.11 -1.27 9.63
N VAL A 262 -13.03 -1.16 10.59
CA VAL A 262 -12.96 -0.16 11.66
C VAL A 262 -11.79 -0.46 12.58
N GLU A 263 -11.66 -1.71 12.99
CA GLU A 263 -10.58 -2.23 13.83
C GLU A 263 -9.21 -2.02 13.17
N THR A 264 -9.15 -2.20 11.85
CA THR A 264 -7.93 -1.95 11.07
C THR A 264 -7.54 -0.48 11.05
N ARG A 265 -8.51 0.43 10.86
CA ARG A 265 -8.29 1.88 10.92
C ARG A 265 -7.92 2.33 12.33
N MET A 266 -8.57 1.80 13.36
CA MET A 266 -8.26 2.04 14.77
C MET A 266 -6.81 1.65 15.10
N ARG A 267 -6.39 0.46 14.66
CA ARG A 267 -5.00 -0.01 14.82
C ARG A 267 -3.98 0.89 14.12
N MET A 268 -4.30 1.37 12.92
CA MET A 268 -3.46 2.31 12.16
C MET A 268 -3.27 3.63 12.92
N LEU A 269 -4.33 4.15 13.53
CA LEU A 269 -4.27 5.36 14.36
C LEU A 269 -3.64 5.12 15.73
N GLY A 270 -3.59 3.87 16.21
CA GLY A 270 -3.13 3.53 17.56
C GLY A 270 -4.18 3.79 18.64
N VAL A 271 -5.46 3.66 18.31
CA VAL A 271 -6.59 3.86 19.23
C VAL A 271 -7.41 2.58 19.37
N ASP A 272 -8.13 2.45 20.48
CA ASP A 272 -8.92 1.26 20.84
C ASP A 272 -10.39 1.56 21.18
N SER A 273 -10.81 2.82 21.03
CA SER A 273 -12.19 3.27 21.25
C SER A 273 -12.79 3.94 20.01
N TRP A 274 -14.13 3.90 19.92
CA TRP A 274 -14.89 4.58 18.87
C TRP A 274 -14.62 6.10 18.84
N GLU A 275 -14.62 6.74 20.00
CA GLU A 275 -14.34 8.18 20.13
C GLU A 275 -12.89 8.51 19.75
N GLY A 276 -11.94 7.66 20.12
CA GLY A 276 -10.55 7.78 19.68
C GLY A 276 -10.41 7.66 18.16
N TYR A 277 -11.18 6.76 17.53
CA TYR A 277 -11.23 6.64 16.07
C TYR A 277 -11.77 7.92 15.41
N ILE A 278 -12.91 8.44 15.87
CA ILE A 278 -13.51 9.67 15.34
C ILE A 278 -12.54 10.85 15.47
N GLN A 279 -11.94 11.03 16.66
CA GLN A 279 -10.99 12.12 16.90
C GLN A 279 -9.70 11.97 16.08
N GLY A 280 -9.15 10.76 16.00
CA GLY A 280 -7.95 10.49 15.23
C GLY A 280 -8.16 10.74 13.74
N PHE A 281 -9.29 10.31 13.17
CA PHE A 281 -9.60 10.61 11.77
C PHE A 281 -9.84 12.10 11.52
N ALA A 282 -10.54 12.81 12.41
CA ALA A 282 -10.81 14.24 12.23
C ALA A 282 -9.51 15.05 12.04
N GLN A 283 -8.44 14.69 12.75
CA GLN A 283 -7.12 15.33 12.62
C GLN A 283 -6.47 15.12 11.25
N LEU A 284 -6.90 14.11 10.48
CA LEU A 284 -6.38 13.81 9.15
C LEU A 284 -7.09 14.59 8.04
N SER A 285 -8.02 15.50 8.33
CA SER A 285 -8.58 16.33 7.27
C SER A 285 -7.52 17.30 6.70
N LEU A 286 -7.20 17.17 5.41
CA LEU A 286 -6.27 18.08 4.72
C LEU A 286 -6.83 19.49 4.57
N LEU A 287 -8.17 19.62 4.51
CA LEU A 287 -8.86 20.91 4.50
C LEU A 287 -8.67 21.63 5.84
N GLU A 288 -8.95 20.94 6.96
CA GLU A 288 -8.80 21.51 8.31
C GLU A 288 -7.33 21.77 8.67
N GLN A 289 -6.39 20.98 8.12
CA GLN A 289 -4.95 21.26 8.23
C GLN A 289 -4.50 22.49 7.40
N GLY A 290 -5.37 23.09 6.59
CA GLY A 290 -5.05 24.25 5.76
C GLY A 290 -4.01 23.95 4.67
N LEU A 291 -4.02 22.73 4.13
CA LEU A 291 -3.06 22.27 3.13
C LEU A 291 -3.57 22.42 1.69
N LEU A 292 -4.88 22.26 1.48
CA LEU A 292 -5.43 22.09 0.12
C LEU A 292 -5.29 23.33 -0.77
N ASP A 293 -5.32 24.54 -0.22
CA ASP A 293 -5.14 25.80 -0.98
C ASP A 293 -3.69 26.10 -1.36
N ARG A 294 -2.72 25.34 -0.81
CA ARG A 294 -1.31 25.50 -1.15
C ARG A 294 -1.04 24.91 -2.54
N PRO A 295 -0.02 25.40 -3.27
CA PRO A 295 0.45 24.73 -4.48
C PRO A 295 0.78 23.26 -4.20
N SER A 296 0.47 22.38 -5.15
CA SER A 296 0.89 20.99 -5.12
C SER A 296 1.81 20.66 -6.30
N ALA A 297 2.61 19.62 -6.14
CA ALA A 297 3.17 18.87 -7.27
C ALA A 297 2.04 18.36 -8.20
N PRO A 298 2.35 17.96 -9.45
CA PRO A 298 1.36 17.33 -10.32
C PRO A 298 0.66 16.17 -9.61
N LEU A 299 -0.66 16.19 -9.58
CA LEU A 299 -1.47 15.21 -8.85
C LEU A 299 -2.51 14.60 -9.78
N LEU A 300 -2.50 13.28 -9.87
CA LEU A 300 -3.54 12.48 -10.51
C LEU A 300 -4.45 11.87 -9.45
N LEU A 301 -5.74 12.15 -9.57
CA LEU A 301 -6.80 11.56 -8.74
C LEU A 301 -7.45 10.42 -9.51
N VAL A 302 -7.37 9.20 -8.97
CA VAL A 302 -7.98 8.01 -9.58
C VAL A 302 -8.92 7.34 -8.60
N ASN A 303 -10.16 7.10 -9.01
CA ASN A 303 -11.09 6.31 -8.20
C ASN A 303 -12.17 5.63 -9.05
N GLY A 304 -12.94 4.73 -8.43
CA GLY A 304 -14.17 4.21 -9.02
C GLY A 304 -15.37 5.10 -8.71
N ARG A 305 -16.34 5.14 -9.62
CA ARG A 305 -17.55 5.98 -9.49
C ARG A 305 -18.48 5.54 -8.36
N GLY A 306 -18.44 4.28 -7.96
CA GLY A 306 -19.26 3.70 -6.90
C GLY A 306 -18.50 3.42 -5.60
N ASP A 307 -17.43 4.16 -5.32
CA ASP A 307 -16.66 3.98 -4.09
C ASP A 307 -17.52 4.23 -2.83
N SER A 308 -17.62 3.21 -1.98
CA SER A 308 -18.34 3.24 -0.70
C SER A 308 -17.40 3.28 0.51
N GLN A 309 -16.10 3.17 0.30
CA GLN A 309 -15.08 3.29 1.35
C GLN A 309 -14.60 4.74 1.50
N CYS A 310 -14.38 5.41 0.36
CA CYS A 310 -14.01 6.83 0.30
C CYS A 310 -15.06 7.62 -0.50
N PRO A 311 -15.47 8.81 -0.03
CA PRO A 311 -16.44 9.62 -0.75
C PRO A 311 -15.85 10.12 -2.06
N VAL A 312 -16.57 9.93 -3.17
CA VAL A 312 -16.22 10.57 -4.45
C VAL A 312 -16.21 12.10 -4.34
N ALA A 313 -16.96 12.66 -3.39
CA ALA A 313 -16.95 14.10 -3.08
C ALA A 313 -15.56 14.62 -2.65
N ASP A 314 -14.66 13.77 -2.12
CA ASP A 314 -13.28 14.20 -1.85
C ASP A 314 -12.50 14.49 -3.15
N ILE A 315 -12.83 13.83 -4.27
CA ILE A 315 -12.22 14.12 -5.58
C ILE A 315 -12.65 15.51 -6.05
N ASP A 316 -13.94 15.83 -5.91
CA ASP A 316 -14.51 17.14 -6.27
C ASP A 316 -13.90 18.26 -5.41
N LEU A 317 -13.79 18.02 -4.10
CA LEU A 317 -13.09 18.93 -3.20
C LEU A 317 -11.65 19.19 -3.68
N LEU A 318 -10.88 18.14 -3.94
CA LEU A 318 -9.47 18.28 -4.32
C LEU A 318 -9.26 19.07 -5.62
N VAL A 319 -10.15 18.93 -6.62
CA VAL A 319 -10.04 19.70 -7.88
C VAL A 319 -10.41 21.17 -7.70
N GLY A 320 -11.19 21.51 -6.67
CA GLY A 320 -11.55 22.89 -6.33
C GLY A 320 -10.47 23.68 -5.57
N HIS A 321 -9.41 23.02 -5.10
CA HIS A 321 -8.38 23.62 -4.25
C HIS A 321 -6.95 23.50 -4.84
N GLY A 322 -6.10 24.50 -4.57
CA GLY A 322 -4.66 24.48 -4.89
C GLY A 322 -4.34 24.44 -6.39
N SER A 323 -3.24 23.76 -6.77
CA SER A 323 -2.85 23.57 -8.17
C SER A 323 -3.88 22.71 -8.94
N PRO A 324 -4.09 22.94 -10.26
CA PRO A 324 -4.90 22.06 -11.11
C PRO A 324 -4.47 20.59 -11.04
N LYS A 325 -5.45 19.68 -11.10
CA LYS A 325 -5.25 18.24 -10.94
C LYS A 325 -5.81 17.47 -12.13
N ALA A 326 -5.19 16.34 -12.46
CA ALA A 326 -5.74 15.40 -13.41
C ALA A 326 -6.69 14.44 -12.69
N VAL A 327 -7.77 14.02 -13.35
CA VAL A 327 -8.73 13.07 -12.77
C VAL A 327 -9.03 11.94 -13.75
N ARG A 328 -9.07 10.70 -13.25
CA ARG A 328 -9.57 9.55 -13.98
C ARG A 328 -10.53 8.73 -13.12
N MET A 329 -11.81 8.76 -13.48
CA MET A 329 -12.84 7.95 -12.82
C MET A 329 -13.14 6.68 -13.63
N PHE A 330 -13.06 5.52 -13.00
CA PHE A 330 -13.38 4.21 -13.58
C PHE A 330 -14.77 3.72 -13.14
N PRO A 331 -15.42 2.79 -13.87
CA PRO A 331 -16.57 2.07 -13.34
C PRO A 331 -16.18 1.23 -12.12
N GLY A 332 -17.18 0.79 -11.34
CA GLY A 332 -16.98 -0.05 -10.16
C GLY A 332 -16.83 0.74 -8.86
N GLY A 333 -16.48 0.01 -7.79
CA GLY A 333 -16.42 0.52 -6.43
C GLY A 333 -15.06 1.13 -6.07
N HIS A 334 -14.65 0.95 -4.81
CA HIS A 334 -13.39 1.48 -4.28
C HIS A 334 -12.20 1.23 -5.20
N MET A 335 -11.41 2.29 -5.45
CA MET A 335 -10.25 2.30 -6.35
C MET A 335 -10.56 2.04 -7.84
N GLY A 336 -11.80 1.72 -8.22
CA GLY A 336 -12.20 1.51 -9.61
C GLY A 336 -11.34 0.47 -10.32
N ILE A 337 -11.13 -0.70 -9.70
CA ILE A 337 -10.22 -1.73 -10.19
C ILE A 337 -10.79 -2.36 -11.47
N THR A 338 -10.16 -2.02 -12.59
CA THR A 338 -10.39 -2.59 -13.92
C THR A 338 -9.06 -3.02 -14.52
N PRO A 339 -9.04 -3.82 -15.60
CA PRO A 339 -7.78 -4.16 -16.27
C PRO A 339 -6.99 -2.93 -16.76
N GLN A 340 -7.63 -1.77 -16.94
CA GLN A 340 -6.99 -0.53 -17.42
C GLN A 340 -6.53 0.40 -16.29
N THR A 341 -6.95 0.18 -15.05
CA THR A 341 -6.73 1.13 -13.95
C THR A 341 -5.25 1.31 -13.63
N LEU A 342 -4.56 0.21 -13.32
CA LEU A 342 -3.13 0.26 -13.01
C LEU A 342 -2.26 0.65 -14.22
N PRO A 343 -2.47 0.12 -15.44
CA PRO A 343 -1.77 0.60 -16.63
C PRO A 343 -1.89 2.12 -16.84
N THR A 344 -3.09 2.69 -16.69
CA THR A 344 -3.31 4.15 -16.83
C THR A 344 -2.51 4.94 -15.79
N ILE A 345 -2.49 4.46 -14.54
CA ILE A 345 -1.72 5.08 -13.45
C ILE A 345 -0.21 5.03 -13.75
N VAL A 346 0.29 3.88 -14.19
CA VAL A 346 1.71 3.69 -14.53
C VAL A 346 2.12 4.59 -15.69
N ASP A 347 1.30 4.67 -16.75
CA ASP A 347 1.60 5.54 -17.90
C ASP A 347 1.67 7.02 -17.50
N TRP A 348 0.75 7.48 -16.65
CA TRP A 348 0.77 8.86 -16.15
C TRP A 348 2.00 9.11 -15.27
N LEU A 349 2.34 8.18 -14.35
CA LEU A 349 3.51 8.30 -13.49
C LEU A 349 4.81 8.34 -14.29
N VAL A 350 4.96 7.47 -15.30
CA VAL A 350 6.11 7.46 -16.20
C VAL A 350 6.24 8.80 -16.93
N GLY A 351 5.11 9.38 -17.37
CA GLY A 351 5.09 10.72 -17.95
C GLY A 351 5.50 11.81 -16.97
N ALA A 352 5.03 11.74 -15.72
CA ALA A 352 5.29 12.75 -14.70
C ALA A 352 6.75 12.74 -14.20
N VAL A 353 7.36 11.56 -14.02
CA VAL A 353 8.78 11.45 -13.65
C VAL A 353 9.72 11.66 -14.84
N GLY A 354 9.20 11.56 -16.07
CA GLY A 354 9.96 11.63 -17.31
C GLY A 354 10.76 10.35 -17.60
N ALA A 355 11.18 10.16 -18.86
CA ALA A 355 12.11 9.09 -19.20
C ALA A 355 13.49 9.39 -18.58
N GLY A 356 14.09 8.43 -17.87
CA GLY A 356 15.49 8.53 -17.44
C GLY A 356 16.42 8.63 -18.64
N ALA A 357 17.62 9.19 -18.47
CA ALA A 357 18.63 9.19 -19.52
C ALA A 357 18.94 7.74 -19.93
N SER A 358 18.65 7.38 -21.17
CA SER A 358 19.10 6.10 -21.76
C SER A 358 20.63 6.12 -21.84
N ALA A 359 21.25 5.00 -21.46
CA ALA A 359 22.70 4.80 -21.50
C ALA A 359 23.27 4.98 -22.91
#